data_AF-A0A0B8NTK0-F1
#
_entry.id   AF-A0A0B8NTK0-F1
#
_cell.length_a   1.000
_cell.length_b   1.000
_cell.length_c   1.000
_cell.angle_alpha   90.00
_cell.angle_beta   90.00
_cell.angle_gamma   90.00
#
_symmetry.space_group_name_H-M   'P 1'
#
loop_
_entity.id
_entity.type
_entity.pdbx_description
1 polymer ?
#
loop_
_entity_poly.entity_id
_entity_poly.type
_entity_poly.pdbx_seq_one_letter_code
_entity_poly.pdbx_strand_id
1 'polypeptide(L)'
;MRTGEYAIKDGTVPAVESEWGTPINQDSSMSVQFFNGDIAGVYSKLDYLQELGITTLYLNPVFSSLSNHKYDTTDYFNVDPHIGTNEELAELCQEVHRRGMRIVLDAVFNHTSAEHPWFDKSGRFEGGAFHNTDSKYRDYYFFDGDSQNYEGWNGVSNLPCSTSTIQKYVSTSMTHKMQ
;
A
#
# COMPACT_ATOMS: atom_id res chain seq x y z
N MET A 1 -1.86 -3.68 -13.96
CA MET A 1 -0.75 -4.59 -13.58
C MET A 1 -0.52 -5.57 -14.71
N ARG A 2 0.73 -5.91 -15.04
CA ARG A 2 1.05 -6.95 -16.03
C ARG A 2 1.70 -8.17 -15.40
N THR A 3 1.44 -9.34 -15.95
CA THR A 3 2.11 -10.58 -15.52
C THR A 3 3.62 -10.44 -15.63
N GLY A 4 4.34 -10.73 -14.54
CA GLY A 4 5.80 -10.67 -14.47
C GLY A 4 6.39 -9.26 -14.34
N GLU A 5 5.58 -8.21 -14.15
CA GLU A 5 6.05 -6.83 -13.98
C GLU A 5 6.98 -6.67 -12.77
N TYR A 6 6.71 -7.38 -11.68
CA TYR A 6 7.62 -7.57 -10.55
C TYR A 6 7.33 -8.89 -9.83
N ALA A 7 8.11 -9.20 -8.79
CA ALA A 7 7.89 -10.33 -7.92
C ALA A 7 8.08 -9.96 -6.43
N ILE A 8 7.31 -10.61 -5.55
CA ILE A 8 7.45 -10.51 -4.10
C ILE A 8 8.16 -11.75 -3.54
N LYS A 9 8.39 -11.77 -2.21
CA LYS A 9 9.05 -12.87 -1.48
C LYS A 9 10.42 -13.19 -2.10
N ASP A 10 11.30 -12.21 -2.05
CA ASP A 10 12.68 -12.31 -2.55
C ASP A 10 12.73 -12.72 -4.04
N GLY A 11 11.77 -12.23 -4.83
CA GLY A 11 11.71 -12.42 -6.28
C GLY A 11 11.09 -13.75 -6.74
N THR A 12 10.52 -14.55 -5.84
CA THR A 12 10.05 -15.91 -6.15
C THR A 12 8.59 -16.00 -6.58
N VAL A 13 7.78 -14.97 -6.29
CA VAL A 13 6.34 -14.97 -6.62
C VAL A 13 6.02 -13.77 -7.51
N PRO A 14 5.93 -13.96 -8.84
CA PRO A 14 5.67 -12.88 -9.79
C PRO A 14 4.21 -12.40 -9.74
N ALA A 15 3.99 -11.13 -10.11
CA ALA A 15 2.67 -10.59 -10.36
C ALA A 15 1.96 -11.37 -11.48
N VAL A 16 0.67 -11.61 -11.30
CA VAL A 16 -0.20 -12.36 -12.22
C VAL A 16 -1.40 -11.48 -12.55
N GLU A 17 -1.53 -11.11 -13.81
CA GLU A 17 -2.74 -10.49 -14.34
C GLU A 17 -3.80 -11.57 -14.59
N SER A 18 -5.05 -11.29 -14.25
CA SER A 18 -6.17 -12.24 -14.37
C SER A 18 -7.41 -11.56 -14.94
N GLU A 19 -8.11 -12.29 -15.80
CA GLU A 19 -9.39 -11.86 -16.37
C GLU A 19 -10.49 -11.82 -15.32
N TRP A 20 -11.40 -10.86 -15.43
CA TRP A 20 -12.53 -10.72 -14.51
C TRP A 20 -13.38 -12.01 -14.43
N GLY A 21 -13.69 -12.45 -13.21
CA GLY A 21 -14.44 -13.68 -12.96
C GLY A 21 -13.57 -14.95 -12.85
N THR A 22 -12.26 -14.85 -13.10
CA THR A 22 -11.31 -15.93 -12.79
C THR A 22 -11.30 -16.20 -11.27
N PRO A 23 -11.27 -17.47 -10.82
CA PRO A 23 -11.14 -17.78 -9.40
C PRO A 23 -9.89 -17.19 -8.77
N ILE A 24 -9.99 -16.81 -7.49
CA ILE A 24 -8.85 -16.34 -6.71
C ILE A 24 -7.91 -17.52 -6.42
N ASN A 25 -6.62 -17.33 -6.69
CA ASN A 25 -5.57 -18.31 -6.42
C ASN A 25 -5.52 -18.61 -4.93
N GLN A 26 -5.38 -19.90 -4.57
CA GLN A 26 -5.31 -20.38 -3.19
C GLN A 26 -3.88 -20.76 -2.78
N ASP A 27 -2.89 -20.28 -3.54
CA ASP A 27 -1.47 -20.57 -3.36
C ASP A 27 -0.66 -19.31 -3.03
N SER A 28 0.66 -19.39 -3.17
CA SER A 28 1.57 -18.29 -2.83
C SER A 28 1.36 -17.02 -3.67
N SER A 29 0.66 -17.11 -4.81
CA SER A 29 0.38 -16.00 -5.73
C SER A 29 -0.90 -15.21 -5.38
N MET A 30 -1.67 -15.64 -4.37
CA MET A 30 -2.93 -14.98 -3.99
C MET A 30 -2.78 -13.47 -3.75
N SER A 31 -1.68 -13.03 -3.13
CA SER A 31 -1.42 -11.61 -2.83
C SER A 31 -0.87 -10.82 -4.02
N VAL A 32 -0.65 -11.47 -5.16
CA VAL A 32 -0.12 -10.86 -6.39
C VAL A 32 -0.92 -11.27 -7.63
N GLN A 33 -2.16 -11.70 -7.45
CA GLN A 33 -3.14 -11.86 -8.52
C GLN A 33 -3.94 -10.55 -8.67
N PHE A 34 -4.01 -10.00 -9.87
CA PHE A 34 -4.58 -8.68 -10.15
C PHE A 34 -5.66 -8.76 -11.23
N PHE A 35 -6.80 -8.13 -10.94
CA PHE A 35 -7.95 -7.99 -11.84
C PHE A 35 -8.14 -6.55 -12.34
N ASN A 36 -7.17 -5.68 -12.05
CA ASN A 36 -7.09 -4.30 -12.56
C ASN A 36 -8.32 -3.41 -12.28
N GLY A 37 -8.96 -3.55 -11.12
CA GLY A 37 -9.89 -2.54 -10.63
C GLY A 37 -9.13 -1.29 -10.16
N ASP A 38 -9.67 -0.10 -10.44
CA ASP A 38 -8.99 1.19 -10.26
C ASP A 38 -9.92 2.32 -9.76
N ILE A 39 -9.34 3.49 -9.50
CA ILE A 39 -10.05 4.69 -9.02
C ILE A 39 -11.06 5.19 -10.06
N ALA A 40 -10.70 5.17 -11.35
CA ALA A 40 -11.60 5.56 -12.43
C ALA A 40 -12.84 4.65 -12.50
N GLY A 41 -12.67 3.35 -12.26
CA GLY A 41 -13.75 2.38 -12.11
C GLY A 41 -14.70 2.73 -10.98
N VAL A 42 -14.17 3.05 -9.79
CA VAL A 42 -14.99 3.52 -8.65
C VAL A 42 -15.72 4.82 -9.00
N TYR A 43 -15.02 5.79 -9.58
CA TYR A 43 -15.58 7.07 -10.02
C TYR A 43 -16.77 6.87 -10.96
N SER A 44 -16.64 5.98 -11.96
CA SER A 44 -17.70 5.66 -12.92
C SER A 44 -18.95 5.02 -12.30
N LYS A 45 -18.85 4.52 -11.06
CA LYS A 45 -19.94 3.86 -10.33
C LYS A 45 -20.57 4.72 -9.25
N LEU A 46 -20.17 5.99 -9.10
CA LEU A 46 -20.74 6.86 -8.07
C LEU A 46 -22.25 7.05 -8.20
N ASP A 47 -22.80 7.14 -9.43
CA ASP A 47 -24.25 7.20 -9.64
C ASP A 47 -24.95 5.94 -9.12
N TYR A 48 -24.44 4.77 -9.48
CA TYR A 48 -24.94 3.48 -8.99
C TYR A 48 -24.88 3.37 -7.46
N LEU A 49 -23.76 3.77 -6.86
CA LEU A 49 -23.59 3.73 -5.40
C LEU A 49 -24.56 4.69 -4.69
N GLN A 50 -24.80 5.87 -5.27
CA GLN A 50 -25.75 6.84 -4.74
C GLN A 50 -27.20 6.36 -4.89
N GLU A 51 -27.56 5.74 -6.01
CA GLU A 51 -28.89 5.13 -6.22
C GLU A 51 -29.20 4.02 -5.21
N LEU A 52 -28.18 3.25 -4.79
CA LEU A 52 -28.29 2.28 -3.71
C LEU A 52 -28.47 2.90 -2.32
N GLY A 53 -28.31 4.23 -2.18
CA GLY A 53 -28.39 4.93 -0.91
C GLY A 53 -27.11 4.89 -0.08
N ILE A 54 -25.96 4.56 -0.69
CA ILE A 54 -24.67 4.60 0.01
C ILE A 54 -24.31 6.05 0.36
N THR A 55 -23.91 6.27 1.62
CA THR A 55 -23.53 7.59 2.14
C THR A 55 -22.05 7.69 2.50
N THR A 56 -21.32 6.56 2.56
CA THR A 56 -19.89 6.53 2.89
C THR A 56 -19.21 5.42 2.11
N LEU A 57 -18.09 5.75 1.46
CA LEU A 57 -17.16 4.80 0.86
C LEU A 57 -16.01 4.55 1.82
N TYR A 58 -15.69 3.27 2.03
CA TYR A 58 -14.45 2.85 2.66
C TYR A 58 -13.58 2.20 1.59
N LEU A 59 -12.39 2.74 1.36
CA LEU A 59 -11.42 2.14 0.44
C LEU A 59 -10.33 1.44 1.25
N ASN A 60 -10.03 0.19 0.87
CA ASN A 60 -8.78 -0.47 1.25
C ASN A 60 -7.56 0.37 0.82
N PRO A 61 -6.34 0.06 1.28
CA PRO A 61 -5.17 0.91 1.02
C PRO A 61 -4.97 1.18 -0.48
N VAL A 62 -4.79 2.46 -0.82
CA VAL A 62 -4.64 2.94 -2.21
C VAL A 62 -3.22 3.39 -2.55
N PHE A 63 -2.34 3.45 -1.55
CA PHE A 63 -0.98 3.93 -1.71
C PHE A 63 -0.07 2.84 -2.32
N SER A 64 1.04 3.28 -2.89
CA SER A 64 1.96 2.41 -3.64
C SER A 64 2.39 1.18 -2.83
N SER A 65 2.27 0.01 -3.45
CA SER A 65 2.58 -1.28 -2.84
C SER A 65 2.77 -2.38 -3.89
N LEU A 66 3.46 -3.47 -3.53
CA LEU A 66 3.67 -4.63 -4.40
C LEU A 66 2.55 -5.67 -4.30
N SER A 67 1.68 -5.65 -3.29
CA SER A 67 0.58 -6.61 -3.24
C SER A 67 -0.69 -6.07 -3.89
N ASN A 68 -1.65 -6.96 -4.14
CA ASN A 68 -3.01 -6.58 -4.54
C ASN A 68 -3.80 -5.91 -3.40
N HIS A 69 -3.52 -6.25 -2.15
CA HIS A 69 -4.21 -5.71 -0.97
C HIS A 69 -3.58 -4.41 -0.44
N LYS A 70 -2.33 -4.12 -0.82
CA LYS A 70 -1.60 -2.87 -0.57
C LYS A 70 -1.26 -2.52 0.88
N TYR A 71 -1.32 -3.51 1.79
CA TYR A 71 -0.95 -3.33 3.20
C TYR A 71 0.57 -3.28 3.44
N ASP A 72 1.37 -3.75 2.48
CA ASP A 72 2.81 -3.57 2.42
C ASP A 72 3.15 -2.29 1.66
N THR A 73 2.93 -1.13 2.26
CA THR A 73 3.16 0.18 1.63
C THR A 73 4.65 0.38 1.30
N THR A 74 4.94 0.85 0.09
CA THR A 74 6.29 1.25 -0.38
C THR A 74 6.43 2.77 -0.52
N ASP A 75 5.32 3.49 -0.68
CA ASP A 75 5.28 4.96 -0.65
C ASP A 75 3.90 5.43 -0.17
N TYR A 76 3.86 6.13 0.97
CA TYR A 76 2.64 6.69 1.58
C TYR A 76 2.09 7.93 0.87
N PHE A 77 2.86 8.55 -0.01
CA PHE A 77 2.57 9.88 -0.54
C PHE A 77 2.04 9.88 -1.96
N ASN A 78 2.04 8.71 -2.60
CA ASN A 78 1.57 8.53 -3.96
C ASN A 78 0.61 7.35 -4.02
N VAL A 79 -0.56 7.59 -4.62
CA VAL A 79 -1.46 6.54 -5.08
C VAL A 79 -0.68 5.54 -5.93
N ASP A 80 -1.00 4.27 -5.76
CA ASP A 80 -0.36 3.22 -6.53
C ASP A 80 -0.62 3.42 -8.03
N PRO A 81 0.43 3.48 -8.87
CA PRO A 81 0.28 3.80 -10.29
C PRO A 81 -0.54 2.75 -11.07
N HIS A 82 -0.78 1.57 -10.51
CA HIS A 82 -1.63 0.56 -11.13
C HIS A 82 -3.12 0.76 -10.88
N ILE A 83 -3.51 1.66 -9.96
CA ILE A 83 -4.92 1.94 -9.64
C ILE A 83 -5.31 3.41 -9.86
N GLY A 84 -4.34 4.29 -10.14
CA GLY A 84 -4.59 5.68 -10.53
C GLY A 84 -3.49 6.65 -10.11
N THR A 85 -3.85 7.93 -10.00
CA THR A 85 -2.97 9.01 -9.56
C THR A 85 -3.50 9.76 -8.33
N ASN A 86 -2.67 10.63 -7.75
CA ASN A 86 -3.09 11.52 -6.66
C ASN A 86 -4.21 12.47 -7.10
N GLU A 87 -4.16 12.94 -8.35
CA GLU A 87 -5.15 13.82 -8.95
C GLU A 87 -6.49 13.09 -9.11
N GLU A 88 -6.48 11.86 -9.63
CA GLU A 88 -7.70 11.05 -9.76
C GLU A 88 -8.33 10.73 -8.39
N LEU A 89 -7.52 10.45 -7.36
CA LEU A 89 -8.01 10.28 -6.00
C LEU A 89 -8.62 11.58 -5.44
N ALA A 90 -8.01 12.74 -5.72
CA ALA A 90 -8.53 14.03 -5.31
C ALA A 90 -9.87 14.34 -5.99
N GLU A 91 -9.98 14.06 -7.30
CA GLU A 91 -11.22 14.20 -8.06
C GLU A 91 -12.32 13.28 -7.53
N LEU A 92 -12.00 12.01 -7.23
CA LEU A 92 -12.93 11.09 -6.59
C LEU A 92 -13.44 11.64 -5.24
N CYS A 93 -12.53 12.11 -4.38
CA CYS A 93 -12.91 12.70 -3.09
C CYS A 93 -13.84 13.90 -3.26
N GLN A 94 -13.52 14.81 -4.19
CA GLN A 94 -14.34 16.00 -4.47
C GLN A 94 -15.74 15.61 -4.95
N GLU A 95 -15.84 14.66 -5.88
CA GLU A 95 -17.12 14.23 -6.44
C GLU A 95 -17.97 13.48 -5.41
N VAL A 96 -17.36 12.63 -4.58
CA VAL A 96 -18.02 11.99 -3.42
C VAL A 96 -18.61 13.06 -2.48
N HIS A 97 -17.84 14.08 -2.13
CA HIS A 97 -18.31 15.17 -1.26
C HIS A 97 -19.43 15.99 -1.92
N ARG A 98 -19.36 16.26 -3.23
CA ARG A 98 -20.40 16.98 -3.99
C ARG A 98 -21.75 16.26 -3.93
N ARG A 99 -21.73 14.94 -3.81
CA ARG A 99 -22.91 14.08 -3.67
C ARG A 99 -23.44 13.99 -2.23
N GLY A 100 -22.82 14.68 -1.27
CA GLY A 100 -23.14 14.57 0.15
C GLY A 100 -22.72 13.25 0.78
N MET A 101 -21.85 12.49 0.09
CA MET A 101 -21.27 11.25 0.59
C MET A 101 -19.93 11.55 1.29
N ARG A 102 -19.39 10.55 2.00
CA ARG A 102 -18.07 10.61 2.65
C ARG A 102 -17.15 9.53 2.10
N ILE A 103 -15.85 9.74 2.22
CA ILE A 103 -14.83 8.75 1.89
C ILE A 103 -13.87 8.57 3.07
N VAL A 104 -13.54 7.33 3.39
CA VAL A 104 -12.57 6.94 4.41
C VAL A 104 -11.51 6.08 3.72
N LEU A 105 -10.25 6.46 3.88
CA LEU A 105 -9.11 5.71 3.36
C LEU A 105 -8.48 4.89 4.48
N ASP A 106 -8.11 3.66 4.16
CA ASP A 106 -7.28 2.82 5.02
C ASP A 106 -5.80 3.25 4.91
N ALA A 107 -5.21 3.67 6.03
CA ALA A 107 -3.83 4.15 6.11
C ALA A 107 -3.01 3.29 7.06
N VAL A 108 -2.04 2.55 6.50
CA VAL A 108 -1.34 1.45 7.19
C VAL A 108 -0.07 1.96 7.86
N PHE A 109 -0.17 2.42 9.09
CA PHE A 109 0.98 3.02 9.79
C PHE A 109 1.83 2.02 10.57
N ASN A 110 1.26 0.92 11.04
CA ASN A 110 1.92 -0.01 11.98
C ASN A 110 3.15 -0.72 11.38
N HIS A 111 3.20 -0.89 10.06
CA HIS A 111 4.27 -1.57 9.35
C HIS A 111 4.39 -0.99 7.94
N THR A 112 5.54 -1.21 7.31
CA THR A 112 5.76 -0.91 5.88
C THR A 112 5.93 -2.20 5.09
N SER A 113 6.12 -2.11 3.78
CA SER A 113 6.74 -3.20 3.03
C SER A 113 8.19 -3.41 3.47
N ALA A 114 8.67 -4.64 3.42
CA ALA A 114 10.11 -4.94 3.45
C ALA A 114 10.86 -4.30 2.26
N GLU A 115 10.13 -3.95 1.21
CA GLU A 115 10.66 -3.26 0.02
C GLU A 115 10.47 -1.74 0.08
N HIS A 116 10.01 -1.19 1.20
CA HIS A 116 9.94 0.27 1.40
C HIS A 116 11.36 0.85 1.37
N PRO A 117 11.63 2.01 0.74
CA PRO A 117 12.98 2.60 0.67
C PRO A 117 13.66 2.84 2.04
N TRP A 118 12.86 2.94 3.10
CA TRP A 118 13.36 3.04 4.48
C TRP A 118 13.90 1.70 5.01
N PHE A 119 13.32 0.57 4.60
CA PHE A 119 13.74 -0.77 5.03
C PHE A 119 14.72 -1.38 4.02
N ASP A 120 14.28 -1.46 2.76
CA ASP A 120 15.04 -1.92 1.58
C ASP A 120 15.72 -3.29 1.75
N LYS A 121 14.92 -4.32 2.00
CA LYS A 121 15.42 -5.69 2.21
C LYS A 121 16.21 -6.21 1.00
N SER A 122 15.78 -5.87 -0.22
CA SER A 122 16.44 -6.29 -1.46
C SER A 122 17.64 -5.42 -1.86
N GLY A 123 17.95 -4.33 -1.14
CA GLY A 123 19.10 -3.47 -1.44
C GLY A 123 18.97 -2.70 -2.76
N ARG A 124 17.75 -2.29 -3.12
CA ARG A 124 17.45 -1.56 -4.37
C ARG A 124 17.61 -0.05 -4.23
N PHE A 125 17.64 0.46 -3.00
CA PHE A 125 17.74 1.87 -2.68
C PHE A 125 19.02 2.15 -1.87
N GLU A 126 19.49 3.40 -1.92
CA GLU A 126 20.63 3.79 -1.10
C GLU A 126 20.17 4.12 0.33
N GLY A 127 20.80 3.47 1.31
CA GLY A 127 20.69 3.85 2.71
C GLY A 127 19.48 3.25 3.46
N GLY A 128 18.84 2.20 2.95
CA GLY A 128 17.82 1.46 3.70
C GLY A 128 18.37 0.78 4.97
N ALA A 129 17.49 0.55 5.94
CA ALA A 129 17.84 0.10 7.28
C ALA A 129 18.26 -1.38 7.38
N PHE A 130 17.85 -2.22 6.43
CA PHE A 130 18.02 -3.67 6.56
C PHE A 130 19.49 -4.13 6.46
N HIS A 131 20.27 -3.54 5.55
CA HIS A 131 21.68 -3.87 5.35
C HIS A 131 22.66 -2.86 5.96
N ASN A 132 22.17 -1.75 6.53
CA ASN A 132 22.99 -0.66 7.04
C ASN A 132 22.58 -0.27 8.47
N THR A 133 23.39 -0.64 9.45
CA THR A 133 23.19 -0.29 10.87
C THR A 133 23.32 1.20 11.13
N ASP A 134 24.05 1.94 10.30
CA ASP A 134 24.21 3.41 10.38
C ASP A 134 23.15 4.16 9.55
N SER A 135 22.14 3.46 9.01
CA SER A 135 21.07 4.10 8.26
C SER A 135 20.32 5.10 9.13
N LYS A 136 20.03 6.29 8.58
CA LYS A 136 19.10 7.25 9.20
C LYS A 136 17.68 6.69 9.41
N TYR A 137 17.36 5.57 8.75
CA TYR A 137 16.10 4.86 8.88
C TYR A 137 16.18 3.67 9.85
N ARG A 138 17.34 3.40 10.48
CA ARG A 138 17.50 2.23 11.37
C ARG A 138 16.48 2.22 12.50
N ASP A 139 16.29 3.37 13.16
CA ASP A 139 15.33 3.56 14.26
C ASP A 139 13.87 3.64 13.81
N TYR A 140 13.59 3.47 12.52
CA TYR A 140 12.22 3.42 12.00
C TYR A 140 11.59 2.04 12.28
N TYR A 141 12.41 1.04 12.60
CA TYR A 141 12.00 -0.36 12.77
C TYR A 141 12.60 -0.97 14.04
N PHE A 142 12.04 -2.09 14.49
CA PHE A 142 12.52 -2.82 15.65
C PHE A 142 13.50 -3.92 15.24
N PHE A 143 14.80 -3.65 15.31
CA PHE A 143 15.87 -4.63 15.10
C PHE A 143 16.42 -5.18 16.42
N ASP A 144 16.90 -6.43 16.39
CA ASP A 144 17.69 -7.01 17.49
C ASP A 144 19.15 -6.55 17.36
N GLY A 145 19.47 -5.42 18.01
CA GLY A 145 20.78 -4.78 17.97
C GLY A 145 21.23 -4.47 16.53
N ASP A 146 22.45 -4.87 16.21
CA ASP A 146 23.07 -4.67 14.89
C ASP A 146 22.76 -5.81 13.90
N SER A 147 21.89 -6.75 14.26
CA SER A 147 21.55 -7.89 13.41
C SER A 147 20.53 -7.54 12.32
N GLN A 148 20.29 -8.49 11.42
CA GLN A 148 19.19 -8.46 10.45
C GLN A 148 17.91 -9.11 10.97
N ASN A 149 17.84 -9.45 12.26
CA ASN A 149 16.60 -9.90 12.89
C ASN A 149 15.77 -8.68 13.27
N TYR A 150 14.49 -8.69 12.92
CA TYR A 150 13.55 -7.59 13.17
C TYR A 150 12.16 -8.11 13.50
N GLU A 151 11.36 -7.25 14.11
CA GLU A 151 9.95 -7.52 14.35
C GLU A 151 9.12 -7.32 13.08
N GLY A 152 8.47 -8.38 12.61
CA GLY A 152 7.45 -8.33 11.57
C GLY A 152 6.05 -8.40 12.17
N TRP A 153 5.06 -7.77 11.53
CA TRP A 153 3.67 -7.83 11.96
C TRP A 153 3.19 -9.27 12.01
N ASN A 154 2.86 -9.77 13.20
CA ASN A 154 2.54 -11.18 13.45
C ASN A 154 3.59 -12.16 12.89
N GLY A 155 4.88 -11.77 12.92
CA GLY A 155 5.99 -12.56 12.39
C GLY A 155 6.11 -12.59 10.87
N VAL A 156 5.31 -11.81 10.13
CA VAL A 156 5.38 -11.73 8.66
C VAL A 156 6.60 -10.91 8.25
N SER A 157 7.58 -11.55 7.61
CA SER A 157 8.84 -10.91 7.19
C SER A 157 8.67 -9.80 6.13
N ASN A 158 7.59 -9.83 5.34
CA ASN A 158 7.32 -8.76 4.37
C ASN A 158 6.76 -7.48 5.01
N LEU A 159 6.43 -7.51 6.30
CA LEU A 159 5.74 -6.43 7.02
C LEU A 159 6.53 -5.99 8.27
N PRO A 160 7.73 -5.43 8.14
CA PRO A 160 8.50 -4.93 9.28
C PRO A 160 7.70 -3.89 10.08
N CYS A 161 7.56 -4.11 11.39
CA CYS A 161 6.86 -3.21 12.31
C CYS A 161 7.61 -1.88 12.42
N SER A 162 6.87 -0.79 12.30
CA SER A 162 7.40 0.57 12.38
C SER A 162 7.30 1.13 13.80
N THR A 163 8.24 2.00 14.15
CA THR A 163 8.21 2.69 15.45
C THR A 163 7.16 3.81 15.47
N SER A 164 6.69 4.18 16.67
CA SER A 164 5.68 5.24 16.84
C SER A 164 6.14 6.61 16.29
N THR A 165 7.45 6.84 16.18
CA THR A 165 8.04 8.04 15.56
C THR A 165 7.58 8.19 14.11
N ILE A 166 7.59 7.10 13.35
CA ILE A 166 7.22 7.11 11.94
C ILE A 166 5.73 7.11 11.74
N GLN A 167 5.00 6.40 12.58
CA GLN A 167 3.54 6.47 12.60
C GLN A 167 3.08 7.93 12.77
N LYS A 168 3.72 8.70 13.65
CA LYS A 168 3.44 10.13 13.84
C LYS A 168 3.88 10.98 12.64
N TYR A 169 5.07 10.73 12.10
CA TYR A 169 5.58 11.46 10.93
C TYR A 169 4.66 11.30 9.72
N VAL A 170 4.29 10.06 9.38
CA VAL A 170 3.43 9.74 8.24
C VAL A 170 2.03 10.31 8.45
N SER A 171 1.40 10.05 9.60
CA SER A 171 0.04 10.55 9.87
C SER A 171 -0.04 12.09 9.84
N THR A 172 0.96 12.78 10.39
CA THR A 172 1.01 14.26 10.35
C THR A 172 1.17 14.77 8.92
N SER A 173 2.08 14.16 8.16
CA SER A 173 2.36 14.57 6.78
C SER A 173 1.17 14.33 5.84
N MET A 174 0.47 13.19 6.01
CA MET A 174 -0.71 12.87 5.23
C MET A 174 -1.89 13.78 5.57
N THR A 175 -2.10 14.09 6.86
CA THR A 175 -3.17 15.02 7.28
C THR A 175 -3.00 16.38 6.61
N HIS A 176 -1.77 16.87 6.46
CA HIS A 176 -1.52 18.14 5.78
C HIS A 176 -1.82 18.10 4.27
N LYS A 177 -1.64 16.94 3.63
CA LYS A 177 -1.95 16.75 2.20
C LYS A 177 -3.43 16.52 1.90
N MET A 178 -4.21 16.09 2.89
CA MET A 178 -5.64 15.79 2.74
C MET A 178 -6.55 17.00 3.02
N GLN A 179 -5.98 18.16 3.36
CA GLN A 179 -6.67 19.45 3.46
C GLN A 179 -6.68 20.18 2.12
#